data_AF-A0A8T3QXV5-F1
#
_entry.id   AF-A0A8T3QXV5-F1
#
_cell.length_a   1.000
_cell.length_b   1.000
_cell.length_c   1.000
_cell.angle_alpha   90.00
_cell.angle_beta   90.00
_cell.angle_gamma   90.00
#
_symmetry.space_group_name_H-M   'P 1'
#
loop_
_entity.id
_entity.type
_entity.pdbx_description
1 polymer ?
#
loop_
_entity_poly.entity_id
_entity_poly.type
_entity_poly.pdbx_seq_one_letter_code
_entity_poly.pdbx_strand_id
1 'polypeptide(L)'
;EGLLFPYTAGVAFLSPIEAAGGWRAIDALYAKLPVSTEQVLHPEKYQAGEAPVAVRLPANLARDLGAGWSQPLTDTFGEFQMRVWMTDTGVALADATAAAAGWGGDRFAVLDGPGDTWGVIMRTAWDSDADAGAFEVAAATSLREAGGSGGVFVGEGGKTRWVVIGSDDPTLSKLTAVLGLAG
;
A
#
# COMPACT_ATOMS: atom_id res chain seq x y z
N GLU A 1 10.63 4.73 11.75
CA GLU A 1 9.48 4.14 12.49
C GLU A 1 9.36 2.61 12.40
N GLY A 2 9.70 1.97 11.27
CA GLY A 2 9.39 0.54 11.03
C GLY A 2 9.85 -0.48 12.09
N LEU A 3 11.03 -0.29 12.70
CA LEU A 3 11.58 -1.23 13.68
C LEU A 3 10.78 -1.30 15.00
N LEU A 4 10.08 -0.21 15.36
CA LEU A 4 9.35 -0.13 16.63
C LEU A 4 7.89 -0.59 16.50
N PHE A 5 7.35 -0.66 15.29
CA PHE A 5 5.93 -0.94 15.06
C PHE A 5 5.44 -2.24 15.72
N PRO A 6 6.12 -3.40 15.59
CA PRO A 6 5.63 -4.62 16.24
C PRO A 6 5.54 -4.50 17.77
N TYR A 7 6.36 -3.64 18.38
CA TYR A 7 6.41 -3.46 19.83
C TYR A 7 5.41 -2.41 20.31
N THR A 8 5.16 -1.35 19.55
CA THR A 8 4.21 -0.30 19.95
C THR A 8 2.78 -0.67 19.55
N ALA A 9 2.55 -0.95 18.26
CA ALA A 9 1.23 -1.31 17.75
C ALA A 9 0.79 -2.69 18.24
N GLY A 10 1.73 -3.64 18.35
CA GLY A 10 1.43 -4.97 18.91
C GLY A 10 0.97 -4.90 20.36
N VAL A 11 1.62 -4.09 21.20
CA VAL A 11 1.18 -3.90 22.60
C VAL A 11 -0.17 -3.18 22.63
N ALA A 12 -0.37 -2.15 21.81
CA ALA A 12 -1.65 -1.44 21.73
C ALA A 12 -2.81 -2.36 21.32
N PHE A 13 -2.56 -3.28 20.38
CA PHE A 13 -3.52 -4.29 19.94
C PHE A 13 -3.83 -5.33 21.04
N LEU A 14 -2.81 -5.82 21.76
CA LEU A 14 -2.97 -6.88 22.76
C LEU A 14 -3.52 -6.37 24.11
N SER A 15 -3.20 -5.14 24.51
CA SER A 15 -3.59 -4.55 25.80
C SER A 15 -5.10 -4.67 26.12
N PRO A 16 -6.03 -4.28 25.24
CA PRO A 16 -7.47 -4.41 25.53
C PRO A 16 -7.92 -5.88 25.60
N ILE A 17 -7.27 -6.78 24.85
CA ILE A 17 -7.59 -8.22 24.83
C ILE A 17 -7.15 -8.87 26.14
N GLU A 18 -5.94 -8.53 26.62
CA GLU A 18 -5.45 -8.96 27.92
C GLU A 18 -6.37 -8.43 29.04
N ALA A 19 -6.72 -7.14 29.00
CA ALA A 19 -7.59 -6.55 30.02
C ALA A 19 -8.97 -7.23 30.12
N ALA A 20 -9.50 -7.71 28.99
CA ALA A 20 -10.81 -8.36 28.94
C ALA A 20 -10.80 -9.85 29.35
N GLY A 21 -9.71 -10.59 29.10
CA GLY A 21 -9.70 -12.05 29.28
C GLY A 21 -8.39 -12.68 29.73
N GLY A 22 -7.41 -11.85 30.11
CA GLY A 22 -6.07 -12.25 30.56
C GLY A 22 -5.27 -12.97 29.47
N TRP A 23 -4.21 -13.65 29.90
CA TRP A 23 -3.33 -14.43 29.02
C TRP A 23 -4.06 -15.50 28.20
N ARG A 24 -5.14 -16.09 28.72
CA ARG A 24 -5.93 -17.07 27.97
C ARG A 24 -6.60 -16.45 26.73
N ALA A 25 -6.97 -15.17 26.77
CA ALA A 25 -7.50 -14.48 25.60
C ALA A 25 -6.41 -14.20 24.56
N ILE A 26 -5.19 -13.89 25.01
CA ILE A 26 -4.01 -13.77 24.13
C ILE A 26 -3.71 -15.12 23.47
N ASP A 27 -3.66 -16.20 24.24
CA ASP A 27 -3.39 -17.55 23.72
C ASP A 27 -4.39 -17.97 22.64
N ALA A 28 -5.65 -17.56 22.79
CA ALA A 28 -6.70 -17.84 21.80
C ALA A 28 -6.45 -17.14 20.45
N LEU A 29 -5.73 -16.02 20.41
CA LEU A 29 -5.40 -15.31 19.16
C LEU A 29 -4.51 -16.12 18.23
N TYR A 30 -3.68 -17.03 18.77
CA TYR A 30 -2.83 -17.89 17.94
C TYR A 30 -3.64 -18.81 17.00
N ALA A 31 -4.93 -19.05 17.29
CA ALA A 31 -5.81 -19.77 16.38
C ALA A 31 -6.23 -18.94 15.15
N LYS A 32 -6.20 -17.61 15.25
CA LYS A 32 -6.57 -16.68 14.18
C LYS A 32 -5.80 -15.37 14.35
N LEU A 33 -4.56 -15.32 13.87
CA LEU A 33 -3.75 -14.10 13.97
C LEU A 33 -4.29 -12.99 13.03
N PRO A 34 -4.03 -11.70 13.33
CA PRO A 34 -4.24 -10.65 12.36
C PRO A 34 -3.37 -10.88 11.12
N VAL A 35 -3.92 -10.60 9.95
CA VAL A 35 -3.31 -10.86 8.63
C VAL A 35 -2.90 -9.58 7.89
N SER A 36 -3.17 -8.41 8.46
CA SER A 36 -2.76 -7.11 7.93
C SER A 36 -2.30 -6.17 9.04
N THR A 37 -1.50 -5.18 8.67
CA THR A 37 -1.13 -4.09 9.60
C THR A 37 -2.34 -3.27 10.00
N GLU A 38 -3.34 -3.17 9.13
CA GLU A 38 -4.62 -2.53 9.41
C GLU A 38 -5.34 -3.20 10.57
N GLN A 39 -5.44 -4.52 10.58
CA GLN A 39 -6.06 -5.24 11.70
C GLN A 39 -5.31 -5.05 13.03
N VAL A 40 -4.01 -4.80 12.99
CA VAL A 40 -3.21 -4.48 14.18
C VAL A 40 -3.44 -3.04 14.63
N LEU A 41 -3.57 -2.10 13.67
CA LEU A 41 -3.84 -0.68 13.93
C LEU A 41 -5.28 -0.41 14.37
N HIS A 42 -6.23 -1.22 13.88
CA HIS A 42 -7.68 -1.10 14.06
C HIS A 42 -8.25 -2.44 14.59
N PRO A 43 -8.11 -2.73 15.91
CA PRO A 43 -8.52 -4.00 16.50
C PRO A 43 -10.01 -4.35 16.28
N GLU A 44 -10.87 -3.35 16.10
CA GLU A 44 -12.28 -3.52 15.76
C GLU A 44 -12.49 -4.22 14.40
N LYS A 45 -11.63 -3.95 13.41
CA LYS A 45 -11.67 -4.63 12.10
C LYS A 45 -11.27 -6.11 12.23
N TYR A 46 -10.26 -6.39 13.05
CA TYR A 46 -9.88 -7.76 13.40
C TYR A 46 -11.04 -8.52 14.08
N GLN A 47 -11.71 -7.88 15.05
CA GLN A 47 -12.86 -8.44 15.76
C GLN A 47 -14.05 -8.69 14.84
N ALA A 48 -14.31 -7.78 13.90
CA ALA A 48 -15.31 -7.95 12.85
C ALA A 48 -14.93 -9.06 11.84
N GLY A 49 -13.67 -9.50 11.84
CA GLY A 49 -13.17 -10.51 10.90
C GLY A 49 -13.02 -9.99 9.48
N GLU A 50 -12.87 -8.67 9.32
CA GLU A 50 -12.66 -8.00 8.04
C GLU A 50 -11.33 -8.43 7.44
N ALA A 51 -11.35 -9.08 6.28
CA ALA A 51 -10.15 -9.52 5.59
C ALA A 51 -9.72 -8.48 4.54
N PRO A 52 -8.41 -8.31 4.30
CA PRO A 52 -7.94 -7.44 3.23
C PRO A 52 -8.50 -7.84 1.87
N VAL A 53 -8.84 -6.84 1.07
CA VAL A 53 -9.25 -6.99 -0.33
C VAL A 53 -8.09 -7.56 -1.14
N ALA A 54 -8.37 -8.64 -1.88
CA ALA A 54 -7.40 -9.28 -2.74
C ALA A 54 -7.10 -8.40 -3.97
N VAL A 55 -5.96 -7.70 -3.96
CA VAL A 55 -5.48 -6.89 -5.08
C VAL A 55 -4.50 -7.67 -5.95
N ARG A 56 -4.66 -7.58 -7.26
CA ARG A 56 -3.80 -8.22 -8.27
C ARG A 56 -3.30 -7.22 -9.30
N LEU A 57 -2.04 -7.40 -9.68
CA LEU A 57 -1.42 -6.74 -10.83
C LEU A 57 -1.62 -7.58 -12.11
N PRO A 58 -1.49 -7.00 -13.32
CA PRO A 58 -1.58 -7.75 -14.56
C PRO A 58 -0.56 -8.89 -14.60
N ALA A 59 -1.01 -10.11 -14.90
CA ALA A 59 -0.17 -11.30 -14.84
C ALA A 59 0.99 -11.30 -15.86
N ASN A 60 0.84 -10.57 -16.97
CA ASN A 60 1.83 -10.51 -18.05
C ASN A 60 2.62 -9.19 -18.06
N LEU A 61 2.60 -8.42 -16.97
CA LEU A 61 3.17 -7.06 -16.91
C LEU A 61 4.58 -6.92 -17.54
N ALA A 62 5.55 -7.71 -17.09
CA ALA A 62 6.91 -7.66 -17.64
C ALA A 62 6.96 -8.05 -19.12
N ARG A 63 6.15 -9.02 -19.55
CA ARG A 63 6.04 -9.43 -20.96
C ARG A 63 5.45 -8.31 -21.82
N ASP A 64 4.42 -7.64 -21.31
CA ASP A 64 3.71 -6.57 -22.02
C ASP A 64 4.58 -5.30 -22.14
N LEU A 65 5.52 -5.09 -21.21
CA LEU A 65 6.57 -4.09 -21.32
C LEU A 65 7.64 -4.44 -22.37
N GLY A 66 7.71 -5.69 -22.81
CA GLY A 66 8.55 -6.14 -23.91
C GLY A 66 9.91 -6.67 -23.49
N ALA A 67 10.77 -6.95 -24.49
CA ALA A 67 12.06 -7.60 -24.28
C ALA A 67 12.95 -6.83 -23.29
N GLY A 68 13.62 -7.57 -22.40
CA GLY A 68 14.52 -7.01 -21.39
C GLY A 68 13.85 -6.60 -20.08
N TRP A 69 12.51 -6.64 -20.00
CA TRP A 69 11.79 -6.39 -18.76
C TRP A 69 11.62 -7.66 -17.92
N SER A 70 11.76 -7.51 -16.60
CA SER A 70 11.50 -8.55 -15.62
C SER A 70 10.83 -7.98 -14.38
N GLN A 71 10.21 -8.86 -13.58
CA GLN A 71 9.53 -8.49 -12.34
C GLN A 71 10.21 -9.23 -11.16
N PRO A 72 11.34 -8.71 -10.65
CA PRO A 72 12.09 -9.38 -9.58
C PRO A 72 11.34 -9.46 -8.25
N LEU A 73 10.43 -8.51 -7.99
CA LEU A 73 9.71 -8.41 -6.71
C LEU A 73 8.24 -8.13 -6.94
N THR A 74 7.40 -8.82 -6.19
CA THR A 74 6.02 -8.40 -5.91
C THR A 74 5.69 -8.67 -4.46
N ASP A 75 5.05 -7.71 -3.81
CA ASP A 75 4.70 -7.82 -2.40
C ASP A 75 3.52 -6.91 -2.05
N THR A 76 3.11 -6.92 -0.80
CA THR A 76 2.11 -6.04 -0.23
C THR A 76 2.79 -4.99 0.64
N PHE A 77 2.38 -3.73 0.52
CA PHE A 77 2.90 -2.60 1.28
C PHE A 77 2.24 -2.49 2.65
N GLY A 78 0.90 -2.54 2.68
CA GLY A 78 0.09 -2.44 3.90
C GLY A 78 -0.12 -1.00 4.37
N GLU A 79 -1.19 -0.79 5.14
CA GLU A 79 -1.58 0.52 5.69
C GLU A 79 -0.41 1.21 6.43
N PHE A 80 0.27 0.47 7.31
CA PHE A 80 1.34 1.05 8.14
C PHE A 80 2.47 1.59 7.26
N GLN A 81 2.92 0.82 6.28
CA GLN A 81 4.01 1.25 5.41
C GLN A 81 3.59 2.42 4.51
N MET A 82 2.31 2.47 4.11
CA MET A 82 1.74 3.62 3.38
C MET A 82 1.86 4.91 4.21
N ARG A 83 1.46 4.87 5.48
CA ARG A 83 1.58 5.99 6.41
C ARG A 83 3.04 6.43 6.58
N VAL A 84 3.95 5.47 6.76
CA VAL A 84 5.39 5.75 6.92
C VAL A 84 5.96 6.40 5.67
N TRP A 85 5.68 5.83 4.49
CA TRP A 85 6.14 6.38 3.20
C TRP A 85 5.73 7.85 3.07
N MET A 86 4.44 8.15 3.24
CA MET A 86 3.93 9.51 3.09
C MET A 86 4.54 10.48 4.12
N THR A 87 4.72 10.01 5.36
CA THR A 87 5.35 10.81 6.43
C THR A 87 6.80 11.13 6.10
N ASP A 88 7.59 10.13 5.70
CA ASP A 88 9.00 10.27 5.39
C ASP A 88 9.24 11.14 4.15
N THR A 89 8.26 11.26 3.27
CA THR A 89 8.28 12.15 2.08
C THR A 89 7.59 13.50 2.30
N GLY A 90 7.36 13.91 3.56
CA GLY A 90 6.97 15.29 3.88
C GLY A 90 5.48 15.55 4.06
N VAL A 91 4.61 14.52 4.03
CA VAL A 91 3.23 14.66 4.49
C VAL A 91 3.21 14.70 6.02
N ALA A 92 2.46 15.62 6.63
CA ALA A 92 2.36 15.67 8.08
C ALA A 92 1.78 14.36 8.64
N LEU A 93 2.31 13.86 9.76
CA LEU A 93 1.93 12.56 10.32
C LEU A 93 0.41 12.38 10.49
N ALA A 94 -0.30 13.41 10.95
CA ALA A 94 -1.75 13.37 11.12
C ALA A 94 -2.47 13.15 9.78
N ASP A 95 -2.05 13.86 8.73
CA ASP A 95 -2.63 13.77 7.39
C ASP A 95 -2.27 12.43 6.74
N ALA A 96 -1.03 11.95 6.90
CA ALA A 96 -0.59 10.64 6.42
C ALA A 96 -1.33 9.49 7.11
N THR A 97 -1.64 9.63 8.40
CA THR A 97 -2.45 8.67 9.16
C THR A 97 -3.87 8.64 8.63
N ALA A 98 -4.51 9.80 8.49
CA ALA A 98 -5.86 9.90 7.96
C ALA A 98 -5.96 9.38 6.51
N ALA A 99 -4.98 9.70 5.67
CA ALA A 99 -4.93 9.24 4.27
C ALA A 99 -4.68 7.73 4.13
N ALA A 100 -4.14 7.05 5.15
CA ALA A 100 -3.96 5.60 5.16
C ALA A 100 -5.14 4.85 5.80
N ALA A 101 -5.94 5.49 6.66
CA ALA A 101 -6.93 4.88 7.56
C ALA A 101 -8.16 4.21 6.91
N GLY A 102 -8.18 4.06 5.58
CA GLY A 102 -9.19 3.29 4.83
C GLY A 102 -8.58 2.33 3.82
N TRP A 103 -7.30 1.98 4.00
CA TRP A 103 -6.61 1.00 3.16
C TRP A 103 -7.32 -0.34 3.28
N GLY A 104 -7.83 -0.88 2.18
CA GLY A 104 -8.45 -2.21 2.16
C GLY A 104 -7.51 -3.29 1.64
N GLY A 105 -6.47 -2.94 0.90
CA GLY A 105 -5.55 -3.91 0.28
C GLY A 105 -4.64 -3.28 -0.77
N ASP A 106 -3.49 -3.89 -1.02
CA ASP A 106 -2.62 -3.49 -2.13
C ASP A 106 -1.77 -4.63 -2.68
N ARG A 107 -1.17 -4.34 -3.84
CA ARG A 107 -0.11 -5.13 -4.44
C ARG A 107 0.83 -4.18 -5.17
N PHE A 108 2.13 -4.30 -4.92
CA PHE A 108 3.15 -3.61 -5.71
C PHE A 108 4.10 -4.59 -6.40
N ALA A 109 4.77 -4.08 -7.44
CA ALA A 109 5.84 -4.77 -8.13
C ALA A 109 6.98 -3.80 -8.43
N VAL A 110 8.20 -4.31 -8.33
CA VAL A 110 9.40 -3.67 -8.87
C VAL A 110 9.70 -4.33 -10.21
N LEU A 111 10.10 -3.52 -11.18
CA LEU A 111 10.36 -3.91 -12.54
C LEU A 111 11.76 -3.46 -12.92
N ASP A 112 12.55 -4.39 -13.44
CA ASP A 112 13.86 -4.09 -14.04
C ASP A 112 13.73 -4.13 -15.55
N GLY A 113 14.26 -3.12 -16.23
CA GLY A 113 14.21 -2.96 -17.67
C GLY A 113 15.60 -2.86 -18.32
N PRO A 114 15.66 -2.79 -19.66
CA PRO A 114 16.92 -2.64 -20.38
C PRO A 114 17.55 -1.27 -20.13
N GLY A 115 18.90 -1.21 -20.18
CA GLY A 115 19.63 0.05 -20.09
C GLY A 115 19.46 0.78 -18.76
N ASP A 116 19.47 0.03 -17.65
CA ASP A 116 19.30 0.52 -16.27
C ASP A 116 17.95 1.20 -16.00
N THR A 117 16.96 1.01 -16.88
CA THR A 117 15.59 1.46 -16.64
C THR A 117 14.93 0.60 -15.57
N TRP A 118 14.09 1.22 -14.75
CA TRP A 118 13.35 0.52 -13.70
C TRP A 118 11.99 1.18 -13.47
N GLY A 119 11.09 0.43 -12.84
CA GLY A 119 9.77 0.92 -12.50
C GLY A 119 9.24 0.34 -11.20
N VAL A 120 8.38 1.10 -10.54
CA VAL A 120 7.54 0.63 -9.44
C VAL A 120 6.10 0.85 -9.83
N ILE A 121 5.28 -0.19 -9.74
CA ILE A 121 3.83 -0.06 -9.85
C ILE A 121 3.19 -0.55 -8.57
N MET A 122 2.19 0.17 -8.07
CA MET A 122 1.39 -0.23 -6.92
C MET A 122 -0.07 0.01 -7.23
N ARG A 123 -0.89 -1.01 -7.02
CA ARG A 123 -2.36 -0.90 -7.06
C ARG A 123 -2.88 -0.97 -5.64
N THR A 124 -3.73 -0.03 -5.25
CA THR A 124 -4.34 0.06 -3.92
C THR A 124 -5.86 0.02 -4.02
N ALA A 125 -6.52 -0.58 -3.03
CA ALA A 125 -7.96 -0.62 -2.86
C ALA A 125 -8.33 0.02 -1.52
N TRP A 126 -9.46 0.73 -1.49
CA TRP A 126 -9.89 1.54 -0.35
C TRP A 126 -11.34 1.24 0.04
N ASP A 127 -11.67 1.47 1.31
CA ASP A 127 -13.01 1.23 1.85
C ASP A 127 -14.08 2.11 1.20
N SER A 128 -13.72 3.36 0.88
CA SER A 128 -14.58 4.32 0.20
C SER A 128 -13.85 5.14 -0.88
N ASP A 129 -14.63 5.80 -1.73
CA ASP A 129 -14.10 6.75 -2.72
C ASP A 129 -13.43 7.96 -2.04
N ALA A 130 -13.91 8.33 -0.85
CA ALA A 130 -13.34 9.41 -0.06
C ALA A 130 -11.96 9.03 0.49
N ASP A 131 -11.79 7.79 0.97
CA ASP A 131 -10.50 7.28 1.45
C ASP A 131 -9.50 7.20 0.29
N ALA A 132 -9.94 6.69 -0.87
CA ALA A 132 -9.13 6.66 -2.08
C ALA A 132 -8.68 8.06 -2.53
N GLY A 133 -9.55 9.07 -2.41
CA GLY A 133 -9.24 10.46 -2.71
C GLY A 133 -8.28 11.10 -1.71
N ALA A 134 -8.43 10.81 -0.40
CA ALA A 134 -7.51 11.28 0.62
C ALA A 134 -6.09 10.72 0.40
N PHE A 135 -6.00 9.42 0.10
CA PHE A 135 -4.75 8.79 -0.30
C PHE A 135 -4.15 9.42 -1.55
N GLU A 136 -4.93 9.64 -2.60
CA GLU A 136 -4.47 10.21 -3.85
C GLU A 136 -3.74 11.55 -3.64
N VAL A 137 -4.33 12.44 -2.84
CA VAL A 137 -3.75 13.75 -2.52
C VAL A 137 -2.43 13.63 -1.77
N ALA A 138 -2.38 12.75 -0.74
CA ALA A 138 -1.19 12.56 0.08
C ALA A 138 -0.06 11.84 -0.70
N ALA A 139 -0.39 10.83 -1.48
CA ALA A 139 0.53 10.11 -2.36
C ALA A 139 1.09 11.02 -3.47
N ALA A 140 0.26 11.86 -4.08
CA ALA A 140 0.72 12.83 -5.09
C ALA A 140 1.67 13.87 -4.48
N THR A 141 1.42 14.29 -3.24
CA THR A 141 2.36 15.14 -2.48
C THR A 141 3.69 14.41 -2.25
N SER A 142 3.62 13.17 -1.76
CA SER A 142 4.80 12.33 -1.51
C SER A 142 5.68 12.17 -2.75
N LEU A 143 5.09 11.91 -3.91
CA LEU A 143 5.79 11.80 -5.19
C LEU A 143 6.44 13.11 -5.62
N ARG A 144 5.73 14.24 -5.45
CA ARG A 144 6.25 15.56 -5.81
C ARG A 144 7.45 15.94 -4.94
N GLU A 145 7.39 15.69 -3.64
CA GLU A 145 8.49 16.00 -2.71
C GLU A 145 9.70 15.06 -2.91
N ALA A 146 9.47 13.79 -3.24
CA ALA A 146 10.55 12.86 -3.59
C ALA A 146 11.25 13.24 -4.91
N GLY A 147 10.52 13.90 -5.82
CA GLY A 147 11.00 14.24 -7.15
C GLY A 147 11.07 13.04 -8.10
N GLY A 148 11.43 13.31 -9.36
CA GLY A 148 11.51 12.28 -10.40
C GLY A 148 10.19 12.01 -11.13
N SER A 149 10.12 10.88 -11.82
CA SER A 149 9.05 10.56 -12.76
C SER A 149 8.04 9.62 -12.13
N GLY A 150 7.04 10.18 -11.43
CA GLY A 150 5.96 9.39 -10.84
C GLY A 150 4.59 10.08 -10.86
N GLY A 151 3.54 9.29 -10.72
CA GLY A 151 2.16 9.79 -10.66
C GLY A 151 1.21 8.87 -9.91
N VAL A 152 0.06 9.44 -9.52
CA VAL A 152 -1.09 8.71 -8.99
C VAL A 152 -2.22 8.77 -10.01
N PHE A 153 -2.86 7.63 -10.27
CA PHE A 153 -3.91 7.50 -11.27
C PHE A 153 -5.14 6.81 -10.67
N VAL A 154 -6.32 7.25 -11.08
CA VAL A 154 -7.59 6.64 -10.67
C VAL A 154 -7.77 5.29 -11.37
N GLY A 155 -8.06 4.25 -10.61
CA GLY A 155 -8.38 2.92 -11.14
C GLY A 155 -9.89 2.68 -11.26
N GLU A 156 -10.26 1.45 -11.65
CA GLU A 156 -11.66 1.05 -11.80
C GLU A 156 -12.47 1.23 -10.50
N GLY A 157 -13.72 1.68 -10.64
CA GLY A 157 -14.72 1.67 -9.58
C GLY A 157 -14.56 2.73 -8.49
N GLY A 158 -13.77 3.78 -8.69
CA GLY A 158 -13.65 4.93 -7.77
C GLY A 158 -12.82 4.68 -6.50
N LYS A 159 -12.79 3.42 -6.02
CA LYS A 159 -12.08 2.96 -4.82
C LYS A 159 -10.67 2.42 -5.07
N THR A 160 -10.18 2.46 -6.30
CA THR A 160 -8.86 1.96 -6.66
C THR A 160 -7.93 3.12 -7.01
N ARG A 161 -6.67 3.05 -6.61
CA ARG A 161 -5.60 3.94 -7.11
C ARG A 161 -4.42 3.15 -7.63
N TRP A 162 -3.71 3.76 -8.57
CA TRP A 162 -2.43 3.29 -9.06
C TRP A 162 -1.37 4.32 -8.71
N VAL A 163 -0.27 3.89 -8.11
CA VAL A 163 0.96 4.67 -8.01
C VAL A 163 1.94 4.07 -8.99
N VAL A 164 2.47 4.88 -9.90
CA VAL A 164 3.42 4.44 -10.92
C VAL A 164 4.63 5.36 -10.86
N ILE A 165 5.81 4.77 -10.77
CA ILE A 165 7.10 5.47 -10.77
C ILE A 165 7.98 4.81 -11.83
N GLY A 166 8.59 5.63 -12.69
CA GLY A 166 9.60 5.19 -13.63
C GLY A 166 10.96 5.81 -13.31
N SER A 167 12.03 5.19 -13.78
CA SER A 167 13.39 5.75 -13.74
C SER A 167 13.52 7.09 -14.48
N ASP A 168 12.64 7.34 -15.45
CA ASP A 168 12.51 8.58 -16.22
C ASP A 168 11.08 8.73 -16.81
N ASP A 169 10.78 9.88 -17.41
CA ASP A 169 9.46 10.19 -17.97
C ASP A 169 9.04 9.24 -19.12
N PRO A 170 9.93 8.83 -20.03
CA PRO A 170 9.62 7.79 -21.02
C PRO A 170 9.22 6.46 -20.38
N THR A 171 9.91 6.05 -19.31
CA THR A 171 9.62 4.82 -18.59
C THR A 171 8.28 4.91 -17.88
N LEU A 172 8.00 6.02 -17.19
CA LEU A 172 6.68 6.29 -16.60
C LEU A 172 5.57 6.19 -17.66
N SER A 173 5.75 6.85 -18.81
CA SER A 173 4.78 6.86 -19.91
C SER A 173 4.53 5.45 -20.47
N LYS A 174 5.57 4.63 -20.55
CA LYS A 174 5.46 3.24 -20.98
C LYS A 174 4.71 2.38 -19.97
N LEU A 175 4.99 2.52 -18.69
CA LEU A 175 4.32 1.79 -17.61
C LEU A 175 2.82 2.14 -17.58
N THR A 176 2.46 3.43 -17.64
CA THR A 176 1.06 3.86 -17.63
C THR A 176 0.30 3.42 -18.89
N ALA A 177 0.96 3.40 -20.06
CA ALA A 177 0.38 2.89 -21.29
C ALA A 177 0.03 1.39 -21.20
N VAL A 178 0.95 0.55 -20.70
CA VAL A 178 0.70 -0.89 -20.52
C VAL A 178 -0.42 -1.16 -19.51
N LEU A 179 -0.55 -0.31 -18.49
CA LEU A 179 -1.62 -0.40 -17.50
C LEU A 179 -2.97 0.18 -17.99
N GLY A 180 -3.01 0.79 -19.17
CA GLY A 180 -4.22 1.45 -19.68
C GLY A 180 -4.62 2.71 -18.88
N LEU A 181 -3.65 3.35 -18.23
CA LEU A 181 -3.84 4.55 -17.39
C LEU A 181 -3.54 5.85 -18.13
N ALA A 182 -2.97 5.75 -19.34
CA ALA A 182 -2.72 6.91 -20.19
C ALA A 182 -4.04 7.41 -20.81
N GLY A 183 -4.48 8.59 -20.38
CA GLY A 183 -5.54 9.40 -20.99
C GLY A 183 -4.97 10.73 -21.46
#